data_AF-A0A1F6IFG4-F1
#
_entry.id   AF-A0A1F6IFG4-F1
#
_cell.length_a   1.000
_cell.length_b   1.000
_cell.length_c   1.000
_cell.angle_alpha   90.00
_cell.angle_beta   90.00
_cell.angle_gamma   90.00
#
_symmetry.space_group_name_H-M   'P 1'
#
loop_
_entity.id
_entity.type
_entity.pdbx_description
1 polymer ?
#
loop_
_entity_poly.entity_id
_entity_poly.type
_entity_poly.pdbx_seq_one_letter_code
_entity_poly.pdbx_strand_id
1 'polypeptide(L)' 'MRYCAQCSGRLILLREKIEMIEGSRTPVTTQEYRCLDKKCQDRIDRETALRIKNTDERQKRVNLRKYQRISIKIA' A
#
# COMPACT_ATOMS: atom_id res chain seq x y z
N MET A 1 2.58 -23.77 0.12
CA MET A 1 1.24 -23.13 -0.02
C MET A 1 1.15 -22.01 1.01
N ARG A 2 0.76 -20.79 0.63
CA ARG A 2 0.70 -19.65 1.58
C ARG A 2 -0.71 -19.49 2.15
N TYR A 3 -0.79 -19.01 3.39
CA TYR A 3 -2.03 -18.82 4.13
C TYR A 3 -2.20 -17.36 4.54
N CYS A 4 -3.45 -16.91 4.60
CA CYS A 4 -3.82 -15.55 4.97
C CYS A 4 -3.54 -15.33 6.46
N ALA A 5 -2.77 -14.30 6.80
CA ALA A 5 -2.45 -13.99 8.20
C ALA A 5 -3.68 -13.57 9.03
N GLN A 6 -4.79 -13.17 8.40
CA GLN A 6 -6.00 -12.74 9.10
C GLN A 6 -7.00 -13.85 9.40
N CYS A 7 -7.16 -14.83 8.51
CA CYS A 7 -8.16 -15.89 8.66
C CYS A 7 -7.60 -17.31 8.52
N SER A 8 -6.28 -17.45 8.30
CA SER A 8 -5.62 -18.72 7.96
C SER A 8 -6.16 -19.41 6.70
N GLY A 9 -6.99 -18.71 5.91
CA GLY A 9 -7.50 -19.20 4.63
C GLY A 9 -6.41 -19.32 3.57
N ARG A 10 -6.66 -20.08 2.52
CA ARG A 10 -5.71 -20.27 1.42
C ARG A 10 -5.53 -18.96 0.62
N LEU A 11 -4.28 -18.62 0.31
CA LEU A 11 -3.94 -17.52 -0.60
C LEU A 11 -3.72 -18.04 -2.02
N ILE A 12 -4.17 -17.28 -3.01
CA ILE A 12 -3.83 -17.44 -4.42
C ILE A 12 -2.85 -16.36 -4.85
N LEU A 13 -1.83 -16.75 -5.61
CA LEU A 13 -0.93 -15.80 -6.26
C LEU A 13 -1.66 -15.20 -7.47
N LEU A 14 -1.82 -13.88 -7.50
CA LEU A 14 -2.41 -13.17 -8.62
C LEU A 14 -1.36 -12.73 -9.62
N ARG A 15 -0.25 -12.19 -9.12
CA ARG A 15 0.80 -11.61 -9.95
C ARG A 15 2.14 -11.81 -9.30
N GLU A 16 3.13 -12.09 -10.13
CA GLU A 16 4.53 -12.01 -9.81
C GLU A 16 5.18 -11.00 -10.76
N LYS A 17 5.98 -10.10 -10.22
CA LYS A 17 6.74 -9.11 -10.99
C LYS A 17 8.19 -9.18 -10.54
N ILE A 18 9.09 -9.38 -11.48
CA ILE A 18 10.54 -9.36 -11.25
C ILE A 18 11.07 -8.10 -11.90
N GLU A 19 11.68 -7.21 -11.13
CA GLU A 19 12.20 -5.94 -11.63
C GLU A 19 13.59 -5.63 -11.06
N MET A 20 14.47 -5.10 -11.92
CA MET A 20 15.74 -4.51 -11.50
C MET A 20 15.48 -3.08 -11.07
N ILE A 21 15.56 -2.83 -9.76
CA ILE A 21 15.43 -1.49 -9.18
C ILE A 21 16.79 -0.79 -9.32
N GLU A 22 16.80 0.48 -9.75
CA GLU A 22 18.02 1.29 -9.81
C GLU A 22 18.74 1.31 -8.45
N GLY A 23 20.03 0.99 -8.46
CA GLY A 23 20.84 0.85 -7.24
C GLY A 23 20.78 -0.52 -6.57
N SER A 24 19.90 -1.43 -6.99
CA SER A 24 19.93 -2.82 -6.54
C SER A 24 20.96 -3.64 -7.32
N ARG A 25 21.71 -4.50 -6.61
CA ARG A 25 22.63 -5.47 -7.23
C ARG A 25 21.92 -6.72 -7.74
N THR A 26 20.69 -6.94 -7.31
CA THR A 26 19.91 -8.14 -7.64
C THR A 26 18.48 -7.76 -8.03
N PRO A 27 17.82 -8.53 -8.91
CA PRO A 27 16.42 -8.31 -9.22
C PRO A 27 15.56 -8.49 -7.96
N VAL A 28 14.55 -7.64 -7.82
CA VAL A 28 13.55 -7.70 -6.75
C VAL A 28 12.31 -8.38 -7.28
N THR A 29 11.78 -9.34 -6.52
CA THR A 29 10.56 -10.07 -6.86
C THR A 29 9.42 -9.62 -5.96
N THR A 30 8.38 -9.08 -6.57
CA THR A 30 7.14 -8.64 -5.90
C THR A 30 6.03 -9.63 -6.24
N GLN A 31 5.39 -10.19 -5.22
CA GLN A 31 4.29 -11.15 -5.37
C GLN A 31 3.01 -10.57 -4.76
N GLU A 32 1.94 -10.53 -5.54
CA GLU A 32 0.61 -10.10 -5.10
C GLU A 32 -0.27 -11.32 -4.85
N TYR A 33 -0.83 -11.41 -3.63
CA TYR A 33 -1.67 -12.52 -3.21
C TYR A 33 -3.09 -12.03 -2.88
N ARG A 34 -4.09 -12.91 -3.09
CA ARG A 34 -5.47 -12.69 -2.65
C ARG A 34 -5.96 -13.85 -1.80
N CYS A 35 -6.73 -13.54 -0.76
CA CYS A 35 -7.39 -14.54 0.07
C CYS A 35 -8.61 -15.12 -0.67
N LEU A 36 -8.74 -16.45 -0.63
CA LEU A 36 -9.90 -17.15 -1.19
C LEU A 36 -11.16 -16.99 -0.34
N ASP A 37 -11.01 -16.70 0.96
CA ASP A 37 -12.16 -16.34 1.79
C ASP A 37 -12.61 -14.92 1.43
N LYS A 38 -13.72 -14.84 0.70
CA LYS A 38 -14.30 -13.57 0.24
C LYS A 38 -14.62 -12.62 1.39
N LYS A 39 -15.15 -13.11 2.51
CA LYS A 39 -15.50 -12.25 3.66
C LYS A 39 -14.23 -11.65 4.27
N CYS A 40 -13.20 -12.46 4.40
CA CYS A 40 -11.89 -11.98 4.88
C CYS A 40 -11.28 -10.97 3.90
N GLN A 41 -11.31 -11.27 2.60
CA GLN A 41 -10.75 -10.40 1.58
C GLN A 41 -11.48 -9.05 1.53
N ASP A 42 -12.82 -9.05 1.55
CA ASP A 42 -13.62 -7.82 1.55
C ASP A 42 -13.32 -6.94 2.78
N ARG A 43 -13.06 -7.56 3.94
CA ARG A 43 -12.63 -6.83 5.15
C ARG A 43 -11.26 -6.19 4.95
N ILE A 44 -10.29 -6.96 4.46
CA ILE A 44 -8.92 -6.46 4.17
C ILE A 44 -8.97 -5.32 3.16
N ASP A 45 -9.76 -5.46 2.09
CA ASP A 45 -9.89 -4.47 1.02
C ASP A 45 -10.48 -3.17 1.56
N ARG A 46 -11.53 -3.24 2.39
CA ARG A 46 -12.12 -2.07 3.07
C ARG A 46 -11.14 -1.37 4.01
N GLU A 47 -10.46 -2.12 4.87
CA GLU A 47 -9.47 -1.57 5.79
C GLU A 47 -8.30 -0.91 5.04
N THR A 48 -7.84 -1.55 3.96
CA THR A 48 -6.76 -1.05 3.12
C THR A 48 -7.18 0.24 2.41
N ALA A 49 -8.39 0.28 1.84
CA ALA A 49 -8.93 1.49 1.21
C ALA A 49 -9.04 2.66 2.20
N LEU A 50 -9.49 2.40 3.42
CA LEU A 50 -9.54 3.42 4.49
C LEU A 50 -8.15 3.94 4.86
N ARG A 51 -7.15 3.05 4.98
CA ARG A 51 -5.76 3.46 5.28
C ARG A 51 -5.16 4.30 4.16
N ILE A 52 -5.40 3.95 2.90
CA ILE A 52 -4.95 4.73 1.73
C ILE A 52 -5.57 6.12 1.78
N LYS A 53 -6.90 6.22 1.97
CA LYS A 53 -7.60 7.51 2.06
C LYS A 53 -7.05 8.38 3.19
N ASN A 54 -6.89 7.82 4.39
CA ASN A 54 -6.38 8.56 5.54
C ASN A 54 -4.93 9.03 5.33
N THR A 55 -4.12 8.23 4.64
CA THR A 55 -2.73 8.59 4.31
C THR A 55 -2.69 9.74 3.31
N ASP A 56 -3.53 9.70 2.26
CA ASP A 56 -3.64 10.79 1.27
C ASP A 56 -4.13 12.11 1.90
N GLU A 57 -5.17 12.06 2.74
CA GLU A 57 -5.65 13.24 3.47
C GLU A 57 -4.59 13.82 4.41
N ARG A 58 -3.84 12.95 5.10
CA ARG A 58 -2.71 13.38 5.94
C ARG A 58 -1.62 14.05 5.11
N GLN A 59 -1.28 13.48 3.96
CA GLN A 59 -0.27 14.02 3.05
C GLN A 59 -0.69 15.41 2.52
N LYS A 60 -1.95 15.56 2.13
CA LYS A 60 -2.54 16.85 1.71
C LYS A 60 -2.43 17.92 2.79
N ARG A 61 -2.75 17.58 4.05
CA ARG A 61 -2.61 18.52 5.18
C ARG A 61 -1.14 18.92 5.43
N VAL A 62 -0.20 17.99 5.30
CA VAL A 62 1.23 18.28 5.43
C VAL A 62 1.69 19.22 4.33
N ASN A 63 1.28 18.99 3.08
CA ASN A 63 1.63 19.84 1.95
C ASN A 63 1.05 21.25 2.09
N LEU A 64 -0.23 21.39 2.47
CA LEU A 64 -0.85 22.69 2.74
C LEU A 64 -0.07 23.50 3.79
N ARG A 65 0.36 22.87 4.88
CA ARG A 65 1.20 23.52 5.91
C ARG A 65 2.57 23.95 5.37
N LYS A 66 3.18 23.18 4.47
CA LYS A 66 4.43 23.56 3.81
C LYS A 66 4.23 24.80 2.92
N TYR A 67 3.19 24.82 2.09
CA TYR A 67 2.88 25.98 1.24
C TYR A 67 2.63 27.25 2.07
N GLN A 68 1.83 27.17 3.14
CA GLN A 68 1.57 28.33 4.03
C GLN A 68 2.86 28.88 4.68
N ARG A 69 3.80 28.00 5.06
CA ARG A 69 5.10 28.42 5.59
C ARG A 69 6.01 29.06 4.55
N ILE A 70 5.91 28.65 3.29
CA ILE A 70 6.68 29.25 2.19
C ILE A 70 6.12 30.64 1.87
N SER A 71 4.79 30.80 1.79
CA SER A 71 4.17 32.09 1.51
C SER A 71 4.41 33.15 2.59
N ILE A 72 4.58 32.75 3.86
CA ILE A 72 4.94 33.68 4.96
C ILE A 72 6.42 34.10 4.89
N LYS A 73 7.30 33.30 4.29
CA LYS A 73 8.73 33.64 4.18
C LYS A 73 9.07 34.55 2.98
N ILE A 74 8.12 34.76 2.08
CA ILE A 74 8.28 35.59 0.87
C ILE A 74 7.60 36.96 1.03
N ALA A 75 6.84 37.17 2.13
CA ALA A 75 6.30 38.46 2.55
C ALA A 75 7.20 39.09 3.62
#